data_AF-A8LNC0-F1
#
_entry.id   AF-A8LNC0-F1
#
_cell.length_a   1.000
_cell.length_b   1.000
_cell.length_c   1.000
_cell.angle_alpha   90.00
_cell.angle_beta   90.00
_cell.angle_gamma   90.00
#
_symmetry.space_group_name_H-M   'P 1'
#
loop_
_entity.id
_entity.type
_entity.pdbx_description
1 polymer ?
#
loop_
_entity_poly.entity_id
_entity_poly.type
_entity_poly.pdbx_seq_one_letter_code
_entity_poly.pdbx_strand_id
1 'polypeptide(L)'
;MPTDASLRVQNTWALVAPISDQVGDLFYANLFRMDPTTKPLFAGNIDLQGRKLVQTLGFIVDHLEDPDRLLPAAQELAVRHVSYGVTRTQYASVGAALVKSLRQLLGTAFSPEDEAAWAEVYGGLSAAMIAAAYPDTSYTKV
;
A
#
# COMPACT_ATOMS: atom_id res chain seq x y z
N MET A 1 8.35 18.95 8.07
CA MET A 1 9.53 18.95 7.19
C MET A 1 9.59 17.59 6.54
N PRO A 2 9.68 17.52 5.21
CA PRO A 2 9.77 16.25 4.49
C PRO A 2 10.94 15.41 5.00
N THR A 3 10.73 14.11 5.16
CA THR A 3 11.84 13.15 5.29
C THR A 3 12.41 12.84 3.90
N ASP A 4 13.68 12.40 3.83
CA ASP A 4 14.27 11.95 2.56
C ASP A 4 13.43 10.84 1.92
N ALA A 5 12.90 9.92 2.73
CA ALA A 5 12.01 8.85 2.28
C ALA A 5 10.70 9.38 1.66
N SER A 6 10.05 10.36 2.29
CA SER A 6 8.80 10.94 1.77
C SER A 6 9.01 11.62 0.41
N LEU A 7 10.11 12.36 0.24
CA LEU A 7 10.44 13.02 -1.02
C LEU A 7 10.71 12.01 -2.15
N ARG A 8 11.42 10.92 -1.85
CA ARG A 8 11.67 9.84 -2.83
C ARG A 8 10.39 9.18 -3.29
N VAL A 9 9.50 8.86 -2.36
CA VAL A 9 8.20 8.27 -2.65
C VAL A 9 7.37 9.22 -3.52
N GLN A 10 7.28 10.50 -3.16
CA GLN A 10 6.55 11.50 -3.94
C GLN A 10 7.12 11.69 -5.34
N ASN A 11 8.44 11.83 -5.47
CA ASN A 11 9.11 12.03 -6.76
C ASN A 11 8.92 10.83 -7.70
N THR A 12 9.07 9.61 -7.19
CA THR A 12 8.90 8.40 -7.99
C THR A 12 7.42 8.10 -8.29
N TRP A 13 6.51 8.44 -7.37
CA TRP A 13 5.07 8.36 -7.62
C TRP A 13 4.63 9.29 -8.75
N ALA A 14 5.16 10.52 -8.81
CA ALA A 14 4.82 11.49 -9.85
C ALA A 14 5.14 10.99 -11.27
N LEU A 15 6.10 10.06 -11.41
CA LEU A 15 6.44 9.42 -12.69
C LEU A 15 5.43 8.36 -13.13
N VAL A 16 4.78 7.67 -12.19
CA VAL A 16 3.84 6.57 -12.49
C VAL A 16 2.37 6.99 -12.38
N ALA A 17 2.06 8.06 -11.66
CA ALA A 17 0.68 8.55 -11.49
C ALA A 17 -0.06 8.81 -12.84
N PRO A 18 0.58 9.34 -13.90
CA PRO A 18 -0.07 9.51 -15.21
C PRO A 18 -0.44 8.19 -15.92
N ILE A 19 0.15 7.07 -15.52
CA ILE A 19 -0.09 5.73 -16.09
C ILE A 19 -0.82 4.81 -15.10
N SER A 20 -1.77 5.39 -14.35
CA SER A 20 -2.52 4.75 -13.26
C SER A 20 -3.13 3.39 -13.62
N ASP A 21 -3.73 3.24 -14.80
CA ASP A 21 -4.30 1.95 -15.22
C ASP A 21 -3.21 0.86 -15.29
N GLN A 22 -2.01 1.17 -15.81
CA GLN A 22 -0.88 0.23 -15.86
C GLN A 22 -0.34 -0.12 -14.46
N VAL A 23 -0.34 0.85 -13.53
CA VAL A 23 0.06 0.62 -12.14
C VAL A 23 -0.86 -0.41 -11.49
N GLY A 24 -2.17 -0.24 -11.63
CA GLY A 24 -3.17 -1.15 -11.09
C GLY A 24 -3.05 -2.57 -11.65
N ASP A 25 -2.93 -2.69 -12.97
CA ASP A 25 -2.82 -3.97 -13.66
C ASP A 25 -1.58 -4.74 -13.20
N LEU A 26 -0.42 -4.08 -13.18
CA LEU A 26 0.83 -4.71 -12.82
C LEU A 26 0.87 -5.08 -11.33
N PHE A 27 0.29 -4.23 -10.48
CA PHE A 27 0.13 -4.51 -9.06
C PHE A 27 -0.65 -5.81 -8.83
N TYR A 28 -1.85 -5.94 -9.40
CA TYR A 28 -2.67 -7.13 -9.17
C TYR A 28 -2.09 -8.38 -9.82
N ALA A 29 -1.46 -8.26 -10.99
CA ALA A 29 -0.73 -9.36 -11.60
C ALA A 29 0.40 -9.88 -10.70
N ASN A 30 1.17 -8.97 -10.09
CA ASN A 30 2.23 -9.34 -9.15
C ASN A 30 1.68 -9.90 -7.83
N LEU A 31 0.65 -9.28 -7.26
CA LEU A 31 0.04 -9.71 -6.01
C LEU A 31 -0.52 -11.12 -6.13
N PHE A 32 -1.32 -11.41 -7.17
CA PHE A 32 -1.94 -12.73 -7.32
C PHE A 32 -0.95 -13.83 -7.68
N ARG A 33 0.20 -13.48 -8.28
CA ARG A 33 1.28 -14.42 -8.52
C ARG A 33 2.09 -14.71 -7.26
N MET A 34 2.31 -13.69 -6.43
CA MET A 34 3.09 -13.81 -5.20
C MET A 34 2.27 -14.48 -4.08
N ASP A 35 1.01 -14.10 -3.97
CA ASP A 35 0.08 -14.62 -2.98
C ASP A 35 -1.29 -14.89 -3.62
N PRO A 36 -1.46 -16.07 -4.25
CA PRO A 36 -2.71 -16.46 -4.89
C PRO A 36 -3.93 -16.47 -3.94
N THR A 37 -3.69 -16.55 -2.63
CA THR A 37 -4.77 -16.55 -1.61
C THR A 37 -5.50 -15.21 -1.52
N THR A 38 -4.91 -14.14 -2.05
CA THR A 38 -5.53 -12.81 -2.10
C THR A 38 -6.54 -12.68 -3.22
N LYS A 39 -6.44 -13.46 -4.30
CA LYS A 39 -7.30 -13.35 -5.49
C LYS A 39 -8.80 -13.45 -5.18
N PRO A 40 -9.28 -14.39 -4.34
CA PRO A 40 -10.70 -14.47 -3.97
C PRO A 40 -11.24 -13.23 -3.23
N LEU A 41 -10.38 -12.43 -2.61
CA LEU A 41 -10.78 -11.19 -1.93
C LEU A 41 -11.21 -10.08 -2.91
N PHE A 42 -10.93 -10.26 -4.21
CA PHE A 42 -11.20 -9.29 -5.27
C PHE A 42 -12.20 -9.82 -6.31
N ALA A 43 -13.41 -10.19 -5.87
CA ALA A 43 -14.46 -10.77 -6.72
C ALA A 43 -15.11 -9.81 -7.73
N GLY A 44 -14.69 -8.54 -7.77
CA GLY A 44 -15.25 -7.50 -8.64
C GLY A 44 -14.47 -7.31 -9.95
N ASN A 45 -14.78 -6.22 -10.65
CA ASN A 45 -13.98 -5.77 -11.79
C ASN A 45 -12.60 -5.31 -11.30
N ILE A 46 -11.56 -6.01 -11.74
CA ILE A 46 -10.19 -5.79 -11.28
C ILE A 46 -9.63 -4.43 -11.75
N ASP A 47 -10.00 -3.97 -12.94
CA ASP A 47 -9.56 -2.68 -13.50
C ASP A 47 -10.11 -1.52 -12.66
N LEU A 48 -11.41 -1.58 -12.31
CA LEU A 48 -12.01 -0.62 -11.39
C LEU A 48 -11.34 -0.62 -10.02
N GLN A 49 -10.89 -1.80 -9.58
CA GLN A 49 -10.20 -1.93 -8.31
C GLN A 49 -8.76 -1.42 -8.37
N GLY A 50 -8.08 -1.57 -9.51
CA GLY A 50 -6.80 -0.96 -9.82
C GLY A 50 -6.86 0.56 -9.75
N ARG A 51 -7.91 1.17 -10.32
CA ARG A 51 -8.12 2.62 -10.23
C ARG A 51 -8.33 3.11 -8.79
N LYS A 52 -9.13 2.39 -8.00
CA LYS A 52 -9.32 2.71 -6.57
C LYS A 52 -8.03 2.58 -5.77
N LEU A 53 -7.23 1.54 -6.05
CA LEU A 53 -5.93 1.36 -5.43
C LEU A 53 -5.03 2.57 -5.73
N VAL A 54 -4.89 2.94 -7.00
CA VAL A 54 -4.02 4.06 -7.40
C VAL A 54 -4.50 5.39 -6.81
N GLN A 55 -5.81 5.62 -6.75
CA GLN A 55 -6.38 6.78 -6.07
C GLN A 55 -6.04 6.80 -4.57
N THR A 56 -6.13 5.65 -3.91
CA THR A 56 -5.80 5.52 -2.48
C THR A 56 -4.31 5.74 -2.24
N LEU A 57 -3.44 5.17 -3.08
CA LEU A 57 -2.00 5.38 -3.03
C LEU A 57 -1.64 6.84 -3.27
N GLY A 58 -2.25 7.50 -4.26
CA GLY A 58 -2.06 8.92 -4.51
C GLY A 58 -2.41 9.77 -3.29
N PHE A 59 -3.56 9.51 -2.66
CA PHE A 59 -3.93 10.19 -1.42
C PHE A 59 -2.89 9.99 -0.31
N ILE A 60 -2.39 8.76 -0.13
CA ILE A 60 -1.35 8.46 0.87
C ILE A 60 -0.07 9.26 0.56
N VAL A 61 0.41 9.22 -0.69
CA VAL A 61 1.63 9.89 -1.13
C VAL A 61 1.54 11.41 -0.94
N ASP A 62 0.40 12.01 -1.27
CA ASP A 62 0.15 13.44 -1.12
C ASP A 62 0.14 13.90 0.36
N HIS A 63 -0.08 12.98 1.30
CA HIS A 63 -0.25 13.28 2.73
C HIS A 63 0.78 12.58 3.63
N LEU A 64 1.92 12.11 3.10
CA LEU A 64 2.96 11.45 3.91
C LEU A 64 3.53 12.32 5.04
N GLU A 65 3.43 13.63 4.91
CA GLU A 65 3.88 14.62 5.90
C GLU A 65 2.76 15.15 6.80
N ASP A 66 1.53 14.65 6.63
CA ASP A 66 0.35 15.03 7.40
C ASP A 66 -0.21 13.79 8.14
N PRO A 67 0.48 13.31 9.19
CA PRO A 67 0.06 12.12 9.92
C PRO A 67 -1.30 12.30 10.61
N ASP A 68 -1.65 13.53 11.02
CA ASP A 68 -2.93 13.83 11.67
C ASP A 68 -4.12 13.58 10.74
N ARG A 69 -3.93 13.73 9.42
CA ARG A 69 -4.92 13.39 8.41
C ARG A 69 -4.80 11.97 7.88
N LEU A 70 -3.57 11.49 7.70
CA LEU A 70 -3.30 10.18 7.10
C LEU A 70 -3.68 9.02 8.03
N LEU A 71 -3.34 9.11 9.32
CA LEU A 71 -3.54 8.01 10.26
C LEU A 71 -5.01 7.67 10.49
N PRO A 72 -5.93 8.63 10.74
CA PRO A 72 -7.35 8.29 10.91
C PRO A 72 -7.94 7.60 9.67
N ALA A 73 -7.62 8.11 8.47
CA ALA A 73 -8.08 7.50 7.22
C ALA A 73 -7.53 6.08 7.02
N ALA A 74 -6.26 5.85 7.37
CA ALA A 74 -5.63 4.53 7.30
C ALA A 74 -6.27 3.55 8.28
N GLN A 75 -6.60 3.99 9.50
CA GLN A 75 -7.25 3.16 10.51
C GLN A 75 -8.66 2.74 10.10
N GLU A 76 -9.47 3.68 9.60
CA GLU A 76 -10.80 3.38 9.03
C GLU A 76 -10.71 2.41 7.85
N LEU A 77 -9.71 2.59 6.99
CA LEU A 77 -9.43 1.68 5.90
C LEU A 77 -9.06 0.29 6.43
N ALA A 78 -8.25 0.19 7.49
CA ALA A 78 -7.83 -1.07 8.08
C ALA A 78 -8.99 -1.88 8.64
N VAL A 79 -9.95 -1.23 9.32
CA VAL A 79 -11.17 -1.89 9.82
C VAL A 79 -11.97 -2.50 8.67
N ARG A 80 -12.10 -1.80 7.54
CA ARG A 80 -12.73 -2.33 6.33
C ARG A 80 -11.94 -3.49 5.72
N HIS A 81 -10.61 -3.46 5.77
CA HIS A 81 -9.79 -4.57 5.27
C HIS A 81 -10.05 -5.87 6.04
N VAL A 82 -10.28 -5.79 7.35
CA VAL A 82 -10.69 -6.95 8.16
C VAL A 82 -12.02 -7.50 7.69
N SER A 83 -13.03 -6.65 7.43
CA SER A 83 -14.34 -7.11 6.95
C SER A 83 -14.29 -7.69 5.54
N TYR A 84 -13.27 -7.36 4.74
CA TYR A 84 -12.98 -8.00 3.46
C TYR A 84 -12.28 -9.37 3.60
N GLY A 85 -11.82 -9.72 4.80
CA GLY A 85 -11.08 -10.97 5.05
C GLY A 85 -9.56 -10.87 4.85
N VAL A 86 -9.01 -9.66 4.74
CA VAL A 86 -7.55 -9.45 4.62
C VAL A 86 -6.87 -9.80 5.93
N THR A 87 -5.89 -10.70 5.91
CA THR A 87 -5.15 -11.13 7.11
C THR A 87 -3.92 -10.27 7.39
N ARG A 88 -3.35 -10.36 8.61
CA ARG A 88 -2.09 -9.69 8.97
C ARG A 88 -0.94 -10.01 7.99
N THR A 89 -0.83 -11.26 7.55
CA THR A 89 0.28 -11.71 6.69
C THR A 89 0.17 -11.15 5.27
N GLN A 90 -1.05 -10.89 4.78
CA GLN A 90 -1.28 -10.39 3.43
C GLN A 90 -0.82 -8.94 3.22
N TYR A 91 -0.63 -8.15 4.28
CA TYR A 91 -0.02 -6.82 4.17
C TYR A 91 1.42 -6.92 3.64
N ALA A 92 2.20 -7.91 4.05
CA ALA A 92 3.55 -8.12 3.52
C ALA A 92 3.52 -8.44 2.01
N SER A 93 2.57 -9.29 1.58
CA SER A 93 2.35 -9.61 0.16
C SER A 93 2.01 -8.35 -0.66
N VAL A 94 1.16 -7.46 -0.12
CA VAL A 94 0.77 -6.20 -0.77
C VAL A 94 1.97 -5.25 -0.92
N GLY A 95 2.76 -5.05 0.14
CA GLY A 95 3.95 -4.21 0.09
C GLY A 95 4.97 -4.69 -0.95
N ALA A 96 5.25 -5.99 -0.95
CA ALA A 96 6.16 -6.59 -1.90
C ALA A 96 5.65 -6.51 -3.35
N ALA A 97 4.34 -6.68 -3.59
CA ALA A 97 3.74 -6.50 -4.90
C ALA A 97 3.79 -5.05 -5.39
N LEU A 98 3.57 -4.07 -4.50
CA LEU A 98 3.68 -2.64 -4.80
C LEU A 98 5.09 -2.27 -5.24
N VAL A 99 6.08 -2.54 -4.39
CA VAL A 99 7.50 -2.24 -4.67
C VAL A 99 7.96 -2.90 -5.97
N LYS A 100 7.59 -4.17 -6.18
CA LYS A 100 7.91 -4.89 -7.42
C LYS A 100 7.31 -4.23 -8.65
N SER A 101 6.08 -3.75 -8.56
CA SER A 101 5.39 -3.11 -9.69
C SER A 101 6.04 -1.78 -10.04
N LEU A 102 6.39 -0.97 -9.05
CA LEU A 102 7.14 0.27 -9.26
C LEU A 102 8.50 0.01 -9.90
N ARG A 103 9.25 -0.99 -9.40
CA ARG A 103 10.52 -1.43 -9.99
C ARG A 103 10.39 -1.81 -11.47
N GLN A 104 9.31 -2.49 -11.85
CA GLN A 104 9.07 -2.89 -13.23
C GLN A 104 8.67 -1.72 -14.14
N LEU A 105 7.88 -0.77 -13.63
CA LEU A 105 7.43 0.39 -14.40
C LEU A 105 8.54 1.43 -14.60
N LEU A 106 9.34 1.67 -13.56
CA LEU A 106 10.35 2.71 -13.55
C LEU A 106 11.74 2.21 -13.98
N GLY A 107 11.98 0.90 -13.93
CA GLY A 107 13.24 0.29 -14.37
C GLY A 107 14.45 0.91 -13.67
N THR A 108 15.38 1.44 -14.47
CA THR A 108 16.62 2.08 -13.96
C THR A 108 16.37 3.42 -13.27
N ALA A 109 15.20 4.04 -13.46
CA ALA A 109 14.82 5.26 -12.74
C ALA A 109 14.36 5.00 -11.30
N PHE A 110 14.24 3.73 -10.89
CA PHE A 110 13.94 3.34 -9.51
C PHE A 110 15.21 2.87 -8.82
N SER A 111 15.85 3.77 -8.06
CA SER A 111 17.10 3.46 -7.38
C SER A 111 16.86 2.49 -6.20
N PRO A 112 17.91 1.81 -5.70
CA PRO A 112 17.83 1.05 -4.45
C PRO A 112 17.32 1.88 -3.26
N GLU A 113 17.68 3.16 -3.21
CA GLU A 113 17.23 4.10 -2.18
C GLU A 113 15.73 4.42 -2.30
N ASP A 114 15.21 4.52 -3.53
CA ASP A 114 13.77 4.69 -3.73
C ASP A 114 12.99 3.43 -3.34
N GLU A 115 13.52 2.25 -3.66
CA GLU A 115 12.93 0.98 -3.21
C GLU A 115 12.90 0.90 -1.67
N ALA A 116 13.99 1.28 -1.00
CA ALA A 116 14.06 1.33 0.45
C ALA A 116 13.05 2.33 1.04
N ALA A 117 12.93 3.52 0.44
CA ALA A 117 11.98 4.55 0.88
C ALA A 117 10.52 4.07 0.76
N TRP A 118 10.16 3.40 -0.34
CA TRP A 118 8.82 2.81 -0.49
C TRP A 118 8.56 1.71 0.53
N ALA A 119 9.54 0.85 0.80
CA ALA A 119 9.42 -0.20 1.80
C ALA A 119 9.24 0.38 3.22
N GLU A 120 9.99 1.44 3.56
CA GLU A 120 9.88 2.14 4.84
C GLU A 120 8.51 2.78 5.02
N VAL A 121 8.07 3.59 4.05
CA VAL A 121 6.78 4.30 4.10
C VAL A 121 5.61 3.31 4.15
N TYR A 122 5.63 2.28 3.30
CA TYR A 122 4.61 1.23 3.32
C TYR A 122 4.64 0.45 4.65
N GLY A 123 5.82 0.14 5.16
CA GLY A 123 5.99 -0.56 6.43
C GLY A 123 5.37 0.21 7.59
N GLY A 124 5.63 1.52 7.69
CA GLY A 124 5.04 2.39 8.70
C GLY A 124 3.51 2.45 8.62
N LEU A 125 2.97 2.65 7.41
CA LEU A 125 1.52 2.71 7.19
C LEU A 125 0.84 1.37 7.51
N SER A 126 1.37 0.27 6.99
CA SER A 126 0.80 -1.06 7.22
C SER A 126 0.89 -1.48 8.68
N ALA A 127 1.95 -1.11 9.41
CA ALA A 127 2.05 -1.34 10.84
C ALA A 127 0.94 -0.59 11.61
N ALA A 128 0.70 0.68 11.29
CA ALA A 128 -0.39 1.45 11.89
C ALA A 128 -1.77 0.86 11.60
N MET A 129 -2.00 0.43 10.35
CA MET A 129 -3.24 -0.26 9.95
C MET A 129 -3.43 -1.58 10.71
N ILE A 130 -2.39 -2.41 10.79
CA ILE A 130 -2.43 -3.70 11.50
C ILE A 130 -2.72 -3.49 12.98
N ALA A 131 -2.08 -2.51 13.62
CA ALA A 131 -2.30 -2.21 15.04
C ALA A 131 -3.76 -1.80 15.32
N ALA A 132 -4.38 -1.04 14.42
CA ALA A 132 -5.77 -0.61 14.55
C ALA A 132 -6.78 -1.74 14.24
N ALA A 133 -6.49 -2.56 13.22
CA ALA A 133 -7.36 -3.65 12.78
C ALA A 133 -7.31 -4.87 13.71
N TYR A 134 -6.18 -5.10 14.36
CA TYR A 134 -5.92 -6.28 15.16
C TYR A 134 -5.28 -5.90 16.50
N PRO A 135 -6.04 -5.25 17.39
CA PRO A 135 -5.54 -4.95 18.72
C PRO A 135 -5.20 -6.25 19.46
N ASP A 136 -4.09 -6.26 20.20
CA ASP A 136 -3.76 -7.38 21.06
C ASP A 136 -4.88 -7.57 22.09
N THR A 137 -5.64 -8.65 21.96
CA THR A 137 -6.71 -9.02 22.91
C THR A 137 -6.17 -9.52 24.25
N SER A 138 -4.88 -9.39 24.53
CA SER A 138 -4.26 -9.79 25.79
C SER A 138 -4.42 -8.73 26.88
N TYR A 139 -5.66 -8.32 27.18
CA TYR A 139 -6.05 -7.73 28.46
C TYR A 139 -7.56 -7.95 28.68
N THR A 140 -7.92 -9.16 29.08
CA THR A 140 -9.16 -9.36 29.86
C THR A 140 -8.86 -8.95 31.29
N LYS A 141 -9.34 -7.78 31.69
CA LYS A 141 -9.40 -7.41 33.11
C LYS A 141 -10.49 -8.29 33.74
N VAL A 142 -10.07 -9.34 34.46
CA VAL A 142 -10.92 -10.08 35.40
C VAL A 142 -11.20 -9.19 36.61
#